data_AF-A0A421FXR2-F1
#
_entry.id   AF-A0A421FXR2-F1
#
_cell.length_a   1.000
_cell.length_b   1.000
_cell.length_c   1.000
_cell.angle_alpha   90.00
_cell.angle_beta   90.00
_cell.angle_gamma   90.00
#
_symmetry.space_group_name_H-M   'P 1'
#
loop_
_entity.id
_entity.type
_entity.pdbx_description
1 polymer ?
#
loop_
_entity_poly.entity_id
_entity_poly.type
_entity_poly.pdbx_seq_one_letter_code
_entity_poly.pdbx_strand_id
1 'polypeptide(L)'
;MLLSLLAGWGAKTVNLGVCSDSKEALKKTILEALEKVDVLITSGGVSMGDHDLIKPLLEEMGTVHFGRLLMKPGKPTTFATLEVHGKKKLVFALPGNPVSSFTTCHLLVHPALRRLRGFPVFKCQYAKIYATLTHPIKLDAERPEFHRANLAWDIKQHKFLATSTGRQISSRLLSCRNANALLCLPTGSEVRDGDAVPALVLDASFGNATCATATGNQTMTSTPEPISGQSDAPKKVFRAGLLTISDRVSAGTSKDLSGPTMADVLHQVHKVQVNVVATKVVADDVDQIQAVVKEWSDLDTVDLILTSGGTGFSPRDVTPEAIKNVLDKEIPGFPIAMLESSLKITAKAVLSRPVAGIRKNTLIITLPGKPKAVVENFSAIAEVLPHALHLVRDIPHEHHRANPSTLYT
;
A
#
# COMPACT_ATOMS: atom_id res chain seq x y z
N MET A 1 -9.08 -5.77 5.12
CA MET A 1 -9.37 -6.26 3.75
C MET A 1 -10.40 -7.38 3.74
N LEU A 2 -10.12 -8.58 4.28
CA LEU A 2 -11.05 -9.73 4.23
C LEU A 2 -12.45 -9.42 4.78
N LEU A 3 -12.54 -8.79 5.96
CA LEU A 3 -13.83 -8.35 6.52
C LEU A 3 -14.65 -7.48 5.56
N SER A 4 -14.00 -6.60 4.81
CA SER A 4 -14.67 -5.72 3.85
C SER A 4 -15.18 -6.49 2.63
N LEU A 5 -14.42 -7.45 2.12
CA LEU A 5 -14.85 -8.32 1.01
C LEU A 5 -16.07 -9.14 1.41
N LEU A 6 -16.00 -9.80 2.57
CA LEU A 6 -17.06 -10.64 3.11
C LEU A 6 -18.35 -9.84 3.37
N ALA A 7 -18.22 -8.65 3.96
CA ALA A 7 -19.34 -7.74 4.17
C ALA A 7 -19.96 -7.29 2.83
N GLY A 8 -19.13 -6.97 1.83
CA GLY A 8 -19.59 -6.62 0.47
C GLY A 8 -20.33 -7.76 -0.23
N TRP A 9 -20.06 -9.02 0.13
CA TRP A 9 -20.80 -10.19 -0.36
C TRP A 9 -22.05 -10.53 0.47
N GLY A 10 -22.37 -9.71 1.47
CA GLY A 10 -23.53 -9.90 2.36
C GLY A 10 -23.36 -11.05 3.36
N ALA A 11 -22.12 -11.45 3.68
CA ALA A 11 -21.86 -12.42 4.73
C ALA A 11 -21.82 -11.71 6.11
N LYS A 12 -22.51 -12.29 7.10
CA LYS A 12 -22.37 -11.84 8.51
C LYS A 12 -20.98 -12.23 8.99
N THR A 13 -20.20 -11.26 9.45
CA THR A 13 -18.81 -11.47 9.88
C THR A 13 -18.65 -11.24 11.38
N VAL A 14 -17.73 -12.00 11.99
CA VAL A 14 -17.27 -11.80 13.36
C VAL A 14 -15.76 -11.57 13.29
N ASN A 15 -15.28 -10.43 13.79
CA ASN A 15 -13.85 -10.17 13.86
C ASN A 15 -13.29 -10.79 15.16
N LEU A 16 -12.38 -11.75 15.00
CA LEU A 16 -11.77 -12.48 16.12
C LEU A 16 -10.41 -11.89 16.55
N GLY A 17 -9.96 -10.81 15.90
CA GLY A 17 -8.70 -10.14 16.24
C GLY A 17 -7.45 -10.86 15.74
N VAL A 18 -6.31 -10.54 16.37
CA VAL A 18 -5.00 -11.13 16.08
C VAL A 18 -4.70 -12.16 17.15
N CYS A 19 -4.29 -13.37 16.74
CA CYS A 19 -3.87 -14.44 17.64
C CYS A 19 -2.34 -14.45 17.78
N SER A 20 -1.84 -14.90 18.92
CA SER A 20 -0.40 -15.16 19.10
C SER A 20 0.05 -16.40 18.31
N ASP A 21 1.33 -16.41 17.91
CA ASP A 21 1.97 -17.53 17.22
C ASP A 21 2.37 -18.68 18.17
N SER A 22 1.48 -19.06 19.10
CA SER A 22 1.65 -20.24 19.94
C SER A 22 0.58 -21.27 19.63
N LYS A 23 0.96 -22.55 19.60
CA LYS A 23 0.09 -23.65 19.17
C LYS A 23 -1.15 -23.74 20.08
N GLU A 24 -0.97 -23.61 21.38
CA GLU A 24 -2.02 -23.72 22.39
C GLU A 24 -3.02 -22.56 22.28
N ALA A 25 -2.54 -21.32 22.14
CA ALA A 25 -3.42 -20.16 22.00
C ALA A 25 -4.18 -20.19 20.68
N LEU A 26 -3.51 -20.62 19.60
CA LEU A 26 -4.13 -20.75 18.29
C LEU A 26 -5.21 -21.83 18.28
N LYS A 27 -4.95 -22.99 18.89
CA LYS A 27 -5.93 -24.07 19.06
C LYS A 27 -7.15 -23.59 19.83
N LYS A 28 -6.94 -22.93 20.97
CA LYS A 28 -8.01 -22.37 21.79
C LYS A 28 -8.85 -21.36 20.99
N THR A 29 -8.20 -20.43 20.31
CA THR A 29 -8.87 -19.39 19.49
C THR A 29 -9.69 -20.00 18.36
N ILE A 30 -9.17 -21.02 17.66
CA ILE A 30 -9.90 -21.72 16.59
C ILE A 30 -11.15 -22.41 17.15
N LEU A 31 -11.04 -23.12 18.28
CA LEU A 31 -12.19 -23.82 18.87
C LEU A 31 -13.28 -22.82 19.31
N GLU A 32 -12.93 -21.78 20.06
CA GLU A 32 -13.86 -20.74 20.50
C GLU A 32 -14.51 -19.98 19.32
N ALA A 33 -13.78 -19.83 18.22
CA ALA A 33 -14.30 -19.23 17.01
C ALA A 33 -15.36 -20.12 16.34
N LEU A 34 -15.08 -21.42 16.21
CA LEU A 34 -15.95 -22.39 15.52
C LEU A 34 -17.28 -22.65 16.23
N GLU A 35 -17.36 -22.36 17.54
CA GLU A 35 -18.63 -22.30 18.26
C GLU A 35 -19.57 -21.20 17.72
N LYS A 36 -19.01 -20.10 17.20
CA LYS A 36 -19.74 -18.89 16.83
C LYS A 36 -19.96 -18.72 15.33
N VAL A 37 -19.21 -19.44 14.49
CA VAL A 37 -19.21 -19.27 13.03
C VAL A 37 -19.35 -20.59 12.28
N ASP A 38 -19.86 -20.54 11.04
CA ASP A 38 -19.92 -21.70 10.14
C ASP A 38 -18.66 -21.85 9.26
N VAL A 39 -18.02 -20.70 9.00
CA VAL A 39 -16.79 -20.60 8.21
C VAL A 39 -15.78 -19.78 8.99
N LEU A 40 -14.63 -20.38 9.29
CA LEU A 40 -13.47 -19.69 9.84
C LEU A 40 -12.51 -19.34 8.69
N ILE A 41 -12.04 -18.10 8.67
CA ILE A 41 -11.04 -17.65 7.70
C ILE A 41 -9.87 -17.08 8.48
N THR A 42 -8.68 -17.65 8.29
CA THR A 42 -7.44 -17.13 8.85
C THR A 42 -6.57 -16.53 7.75
N SER A 43 -5.68 -15.61 8.12
CA SER A 43 -4.68 -15.05 7.21
C SER A 43 -3.33 -15.01 7.89
N GLY A 44 -2.30 -15.58 7.25
CA GLY A 44 -0.98 -15.77 7.87
C GLY A 44 -0.85 -17.16 8.50
N GLY A 45 0.38 -17.52 8.90
CA GLY A 45 0.66 -18.81 9.55
C GLY A 45 0.40 -20.06 8.69
N VAL A 46 0.48 -19.94 7.36
CA VAL A 46 0.34 -21.08 6.40
C VAL A 46 1.52 -21.28 5.40
N SER A 47 2.65 -20.59 5.59
CA SER A 47 3.85 -20.62 4.74
C SER A 47 4.85 -21.76 5.06
N MET A 48 6.13 -21.59 4.71
CA MET A 48 7.21 -22.58 4.86
C MET A 48 8.14 -22.29 6.06
N GLY A 49 7.75 -21.41 6.97
CA GLY A 49 8.60 -21.05 8.11
C GLY A 49 8.42 -22.03 9.28
N ASP A 50 9.38 -22.06 10.19
CA ASP A 50 9.33 -22.90 11.41
C ASP A 50 8.15 -22.57 12.35
N HIS A 51 7.45 -21.46 12.08
CA HIS A 51 6.25 -21.00 12.79
C HIS A 51 4.94 -21.35 12.07
N ASP A 52 4.94 -22.28 11.11
CA ASP A 52 3.73 -22.64 10.37
C ASP A 52 2.79 -23.60 11.12
N LEU A 53 2.16 -23.06 12.16
CA LEU A 53 1.40 -23.85 13.12
C LEU A 53 -0.02 -24.19 12.66
N ILE A 54 -0.60 -23.46 11.70
CA ILE A 54 -2.01 -23.66 11.31
C ILE A 54 -2.22 -25.02 10.67
N LYS A 55 -1.42 -25.39 9.68
CA LYS A 55 -1.68 -26.63 8.91
C LYS A 55 -1.59 -27.88 9.79
N PRO A 56 -0.50 -28.11 10.57
CA PRO A 56 -0.44 -29.25 11.49
C PRO A 56 -1.59 -29.25 12.49
N LEU A 57 -1.97 -28.07 13.00
CA LEU A 57 -3.08 -27.95 13.94
C LEU A 57 -4.43 -28.33 13.31
N LEU A 58 -4.68 -27.95 12.06
CA LEU A 58 -5.88 -28.35 11.33
C LEU A 58 -5.90 -29.84 11.00
N GLU A 59 -4.72 -30.46 10.75
CA GLU A 59 -4.58 -31.91 10.58
C GLU A 59 -4.90 -32.67 11.88
N GLU A 60 -4.55 -32.11 13.05
CA GLU A 60 -4.91 -32.69 14.35
C GLU A 60 -6.40 -32.56 14.68
N MET A 61 -7.06 -31.47 14.24
CA MET A 61 -8.41 -31.12 14.66
C MET A 61 -9.51 -31.57 13.68
N GLY A 62 -9.14 -31.95 12.45
CA GLY A 62 -10.11 -32.31 11.42
C GLY A 62 -9.47 -32.84 10.14
N THR A 63 -10.15 -32.64 9.01
CA THR A 63 -9.68 -33.12 7.70
C THR A 63 -9.16 -31.97 6.87
N VAL A 64 -7.85 -31.97 6.57
CA VAL A 64 -7.26 -31.08 5.57
C VAL A 64 -7.47 -31.66 4.17
N HIS A 65 -8.15 -30.93 3.30
CA HIS A 65 -8.44 -31.35 1.92
C HIS A 65 -7.31 -31.00 0.97
N PHE A 66 -6.68 -29.84 1.18
CA PHE A 66 -5.44 -29.45 0.52
C PHE A 66 -4.68 -28.44 1.37
N GLY A 67 -3.35 -28.43 1.26
CA GLY A 67 -2.49 -27.44 1.92
C GLY A 67 -1.68 -26.57 0.96
N ARG A 68 -1.75 -26.85 -0.36
CA ARG A 68 -1.05 -26.09 -1.39
C ARG A 68 -1.85 -26.07 -2.69
N LEU A 69 -1.69 -24.99 -3.44
CA LEU A 69 -2.31 -24.81 -4.75
C LEU A 69 -1.26 -24.54 -5.82
N LEU A 70 -1.46 -25.11 -7.02
CA LEU A 70 -0.66 -24.81 -8.20
C LEU A 70 -1.16 -23.51 -8.83
N MET A 71 -0.83 -22.38 -8.21
CA MET A 71 -1.24 -21.04 -8.67
C MET A 71 -0.31 -19.94 -8.17
N LYS A 72 -0.43 -18.78 -8.82
CA LYS A 72 0.18 -17.51 -8.41
C LYS A 72 -0.85 -16.38 -8.46
N PRO A 73 -0.89 -15.48 -7.46
CA PRO A 73 -0.42 -15.68 -6.08
C PRO A 73 -1.34 -16.67 -5.33
N GLY A 74 -0.89 -17.25 -4.22
CA GLY A 74 -1.77 -18.08 -3.36
C GLY A 74 -1.30 -19.51 -3.04
N LYS A 75 -0.09 -19.92 -3.47
CA LYS A 75 0.45 -21.28 -3.25
C LYS A 75 0.20 -21.88 -1.85
N PRO A 76 0.48 -21.19 -0.72
CA PRO A 76 0.37 -21.77 0.62
C PRO A 76 -1.06 -21.75 1.20
N THR A 77 -2.11 -21.85 0.39
CA THR A 77 -3.49 -21.83 0.92
C THR A 77 -3.89 -23.22 1.39
N THR A 78 -4.47 -23.30 2.60
CA THR A 78 -4.99 -24.54 3.18
C THR A 78 -6.51 -24.47 3.34
N PHE A 79 -7.19 -25.57 3.03
CA PHE A 79 -8.61 -25.74 3.29
C PHE A 79 -8.85 -27.02 4.10
N ALA A 80 -9.59 -26.87 5.19
CA ALA A 80 -9.92 -27.96 6.09
C ALA A 80 -11.40 -27.94 6.47
N THR A 81 -11.88 -29.09 6.93
CA THR A 81 -13.20 -29.21 7.54
C THR A 81 -13.07 -29.83 8.92
N LEU A 82 -13.68 -29.17 9.89
CA LEU A 82 -13.69 -29.61 11.29
C LEU A 82 -15.14 -29.93 11.69
N GLU A 83 -15.33 -30.74 12.71
CA GLU A 83 -16.65 -31.06 13.25
C GLU A 83 -16.79 -30.49 14.67
N VAL A 84 -17.82 -29.69 14.89
CA VAL A 84 -18.09 -29.04 16.18
C VAL A 84 -19.57 -29.23 16.50
N HIS A 85 -19.87 -29.93 17.61
CA HIS A 85 -21.23 -30.31 18.02
C HIS A 85 -22.05 -30.99 16.91
N GLY A 86 -21.44 -31.93 16.18
CA GLY A 86 -22.09 -32.66 15.07
C GLY A 86 -22.33 -31.82 13.81
N LYS A 87 -21.84 -30.58 13.77
CA LYS A 87 -21.93 -29.70 12.59
C LYS A 87 -20.56 -29.57 11.94
N LYS A 88 -20.52 -29.81 10.64
CA LYS A 88 -19.34 -29.59 9.81
C LYS A 88 -19.09 -28.10 9.61
N LYS A 89 -17.88 -27.65 9.94
CA LYS A 89 -17.39 -26.27 9.81
C LYS A 89 -16.32 -26.19 8.75
N LEU A 90 -16.27 -25.08 8.02
CA LEU A 90 -15.25 -24.85 6.99
C LEU A 90 -14.14 -23.96 7.53
N VAL A 91 -12.89 -24.33 7.28
CA VAL A 91 -11.73 -23.50 7.66
C VAL A 91 -10.88 -23.21 6.43
N PHE A 92 -10.77 -21.93 6.08
CA PHE A 92 -9.89 -21.44 5.02
C PHE A 92 -8.71 -20.72 5.65
N ALA A 93 -7.53 -21.31 5.54
CA ALA A 93 -6.31 -20.69 6.01
C ALA A 93 -5.55 -20.07 4.84
N LEU A 94 -5.69 -18.75 4.72
CA LEU A 94 -5.19 -17.96 3.59
C LEU A 94 -3.76 -17.47 3.85
N PRO A 95 -2.96 -17.22 2.79
CA PRO A 95 -1.60 -16.72 2.94
C PRO A 95 -1.56 -15.33 3.61
N GLY A 96 -0.49 -15.02 4.34
CA GLY A 96 -0.31 -13.71 4.99
C GLY A 96 -0.06 -12.56 4.02
N ASN A 97 0.45 -12.86 2.82
CA ASN A 97 0.65 -11.85 1.78
C ASN A 97 -0.72 -11.28 1.31
N PRO A 98 -0.94 -9.94 1.36
CA PRO A 98 -2.25 -9.35 1.13
C PRO A 98 -2.90 -9.72 -0.21
N VAL A 99 -2.13 -9.69 -1.31
CA VAL A 99 -2.67 -10.03 -2.63
C VAL A 99 -2.99 -11.52 -2.74
N SER A 100 -2.15 -12.37 -2.14
CA SER A 100 -2.42 -13.82 -2.09
C SER A 100 -3.74 -14.08 -1.36
N SER A 101 -3.92 -13.47 -0.17
CA SER A 101 -5.15 -13.57 0.62
C SER A 101 -6.37 -13.03 -0.13
N PHE A 102 -6.24 -11.89 -0.80
CA PHE A 102 -7.28 -11.31 -1.66
C PHE A 102 -7.71 -12.30 -2.75
N THR A 103 -6.74 -12.79 -3.52
CA THR A 103 -6.96 -13.66 -4.67
C THR A 103 -7.61 -14.98 -4.24
N THR A 104 -7.10 -15.60 -3.18
CA THR A 104 -7.62 -16.89 -2.69
C THR A 104 -8.98 -16.73 -1.99
N CYS A 105 -9.24 -15.58 -1.36
CA CYS A 105 -10.57 -15.25 -0.86
C CYS A 105 -11.61 -15.17 -1.99
N HIS A 106 -11.28 -14.49 -3.10
CA HIS A 106 -12.14 -14.47 -4.28
C HIS A 106 -12.31 -15.87 -4.90
N LEU A 107 -11.24 -16.64 -5.07
CA LEU A 107 -11.31 -17.90 -5.81
C LEU A 107 -11.90 -19.07 -5.02
N LEU A 108 -11.78 -19.07 -3.70
CA LEU A 108 -12.13 -20.23 -2.85
C LEU A 108 -13.23 -19.91 -1.85
N VAL A 109 -13.08 -18.80 -1.11
CA VAL A 109 -14.01 -18.44 -0.05
C VAL A 109 -15.34 -17.97 -0.63
N HIS A 110 -15.32 -17.05 -1.59
CA HIS A 110 -16.56 -16.51 -2.17
C HIS A 110 -17.47 -17.56 -2.81
N PRO A 111 -16.98 -18.49 -3.66
CA PRO A 111 -17.81 -19.56 -4.19
C PRO A 111 -18.34 -20.50 -3.11
N ALA A 112 -17.54 -20.78 -2.07
CA ALA A 112 -17.98 -21.60 -0.94
C ALA A 112 -19.11 -20.92 -0.15
N LEU A 113 -19.01 -19.62 0.12
CA LEU A 113 -20.06 -18.86 0.79
C LEU A 113 -21.35 -18.82 -0.04
N ARG A 114 -21.26 -18.62 -1.35
CA ARG A 114 -22.43 -18.73 -2.24
C ARG A 114 -23.06 -20.11 -2.18
N ARG A 115 -22.24 -21.17 -2.20
CA ARG A 115 -22.74 -22.55 -2.12
C ARG A 115 -23.44 -22.83 -0.79
N LEU A 116 -22.89 -22.35 0.32
CA LEU A 116 -23.48 -22.44 1.66
C LEU A 116 -24.81 -21.68 1.78
N ARG A 117 -24.95 -20.56 1.06
CA ARG A 117 -26.22 -19.81 0.95
C ARG A 117 -27.26 -20.46 0.03
N GLY A 118 -26.99 -21.66 -0.51
CA GLY A 118 -27.92 -22.41 -1.34
C GLY A 118 -27.90 -22.04 -2.83
N PHE A 119 -26.92 -21.26 -3.29
CA PHE A 119 -26.80 -20.99 -4.74
C PHE A 119 -26.45 -22.28 -5.50
N PRO A 120 -26.97 -22.46 -6.72
CA PRO A 120 -26.56 -23.56 -7.58
C PRO A 120 -25.10 -23.38 -8.00
N VAL A 121 -24.38 -24.50 -8.20
CA VAL A 121 -22.92 -24.52 -8.41
C VAL A 121 -22.46 -23.56 -9.52
N PHE A 122 -23.18 -23.48 -10.63
CA PHE A 122 -22.84 -22.61 -11.76
C PHE A 122 -22.94 -21.11 -11.43
N LYS A 123 -23.71 -20.71 -10.41
CA LYS A 123 -23.79 -19.32 -9.91
C LYS A 123 -22.75 -19.03 -8.80
N CYS A 124 -22.08 -20.05 -8.28
CA CYS A 124 -21.08 -19.86 -7.23
C CYS A 124 -19.77 -19.29 -7.79
N GLN A 125 -19.44 -19.60 -9.04
CA GLN A 125 -18.21 -19.12 -9.68
C GLN A 125 -18.39 -17.69 -10.23
N TYR A 126 -17.27 -17.01 -10.43
CA TYR A 126 -17.26 -15.74 -11.17
C TYR A 126 -17.53 -15.98 -12.65
N ALA A 127 -18.20 -15.02 -13.30
CA ALA A 127 -18.36 -15.04 -14.74
C ALA A 127 -16.96 -15.02 -15.38
N LYS A 128 -16.73 -15.95 -16.31
CA LYS A 128 -15.49 -16.03 -17.09
C LYS A 128 -15.77 -15.53 -18.49
N ILE A 129 -15.02 -14.52 -18.92
CA ILE A 129 -15.08 -13.94 -20.26
C ILE A 129 -13.70 -14.02 -20.92
N TYR A 130 -13.62 -13.75 -22.22
CA TYR A 130 -12.35 -13.47 -22.88
C TYR A 130 -12.16 -11.96 -23.03
N ALA A 131 -10.97 -11.48 -22.70
CA ALA A 131 -10.59 -10.08 -22.84
C ALA A 131 -9.27 -9.96 -23.60
N THR A 132 -9.21 -9.02 -24.54
CA THR A 132 -8.03 -8.72 -25.34
C THR A 132 -7.04 -7.89 -24.53
N LEU A 133 -5.80 -8.35 -24.43
CA LEU A 133 -4.73 -7.59 -23.79
C LEU A 133 -4.43 -6.30 -24.54
N THR A 134 -4.05 -5.27 -23.78
CA THR A 134 -3.64 -3.94 -24.28
C THR A 134 -2.13 -3.71 -24.25
N HIS A 135 -1.38 -4.73 -23.84
CA HIS A 135 0.08 -4.76 -23.76
C HIS A 135 0.52 -6.21 -23.48
N PRO A 136 1.78 -6.58 -23.78
CA PRO A 136 2.28 -7.91 -23.47
C PRO A 136 2.39 -8.14 -21.96
N ILE A 137 2.18 -9.39 -21.53
CA ILE A 137 2.35 -9.81 -20.14
C ILE A 137 3.32 -10.99 -20.08
N LYS A 138 4.40 -10.83 -19.32
CA LYS A 138 5.32 -11.93 -19.01
C LYS A 138 4.62 -12.97 -18.13
N LEU A 139 4.73 -14.22 -18.55
CA LEU A 139 4.16 -15.35 -17.84
C LEU A 139 5.13 -15.87 -16.77
N ASP A 140 4.56 -16.60 -15.80
CA ASP A 140 5.33 -17.38 -14.85
C ASP A 140 5.65 -18.74 -15.47
N ALA A 141 6.89 -19.18 -15.37
CA ALA A 141 7.33 -20.43 -16.00
C ALA A 141 6.78 -21.68 -15.31
N GLU A 142 6.41 -21.59 -14.02
CA GLU A 142 6.10 -22.76 -13.20
C GLU A 142 4.62 -22.86 -12.83
N ARG A 143 3.93 -21.72 -12.66
CA ARG A 143 2.57 -21.70 -12.13
C ARG A 143 1.63 -20.81 -12.94
N PRO A 144 0.38 -21.24 -13.17
CA PRO A 144 -0.62 -20.36 -13.74
C PRO A 144 -0.85 -19.16 -12.82
N GLU A 145 -1.07 -17.99 -13.41
CA GLU A 145 -1.20 -16.72 -12.70
C GLU A 145 -2.63 -16.18 -12.78
N PHE A 146 -3.17 -15.78 -11.63
CA PHE A 146 -4.36 -14.95 -11.49
C PHE A 146 -3.93 -13.49 -11.41
N HIS A 147 -3.78 -12.89 -12.59
CA HIS A 147 -3.20 -11.57 -12.79
C HIS A 147 -4.26 -10.49 -12.61
N ARG A 148 -4.03 -9.50 -11.75
CA ARG A 148 -5.01 -8.44 -11.49
C ARG A 148 -5.03 -7.46 -12.65
N ALA A 149 -6.22 -7.25 -13.22
CA ALA A 149 -6.41 -6.36 -14.36
C ALA A 149 -7.65 -5.48 -14.19
N ASN A 150 -7.67 -4.39 -14.95
CA ASN A 150 -8.85 -3.61 -15.24
C ASN A 150 -9.43 -4.06 -16.58
N LEU A 151 -10.70 -4.41 -16.57
CA LEU A 151 -11.52 -4.66 -17.75
C LEU A 151 -12.30 -3.40 -18.11
N ALA A 152 -12.22 -3.05 -19.37
CA ALA A 152 -13.03 -2.00 -19.98
C ALA A 152 -13.72 -2.55 -21.23
N TRP A 153 -14.93 -2.06 -21.51
CA TRP A 153 -15.62 -2.38 -22.76
C TRP A 153 -15.19 -1.40 -23.85
N ASP A 154 -14.66 -1.91 -24.96
CA ASP A 154 -14.41 -1.11 -26.16
C ASP A 154 -15.64 -1.16 -27.06
N ILE A 155 -16.36 -0.03 -27.13
CA ILE A 155 -17.56 0.11 -27.96
C ILE A 155 -17.26 0.08 -29.46
N LYS A 156 -16.05 0.48 -29.89
CA LYS A 156 -15.68 0.51 -31.31
C LYS A 156 -15.31 -0.87 -31.81
N GLN A 157 -14.57 -1.63 -30.99
CA GLN A 157 -14.11 -2.98 -31.32
C GLN A 157 -15.06 -4.08 -30.83
N HIS A 158 -16.13 -3.71 -30.11
CA HIS A 158 -17.12 -4.62 -29.52
C HIS A 158 -16.50 -5.77 -28.72
N LYS A 159 -15.48 -5.46 -27.92
CA LYS A 159 -14.76 -6.47 -27.13
C LYS A 159 -14.31 -5.91 -25.78
N PHE A 160 -14.08 -6.81 -24.84
CA PHE A 160 -13.44 -6.45 -23.58
C PHE A 160 -11.94 -6.27 -23.78
N LEU A 161 -11.42 -5.17 -23.27
CA LEU A 161 -9.99 -4.91 -23.16
C LEU A 161 -9.53 -5.19 -21.73
N ALA A 162 -8.33 -5.75 -21.61
CA ALA A 162 -7.69 -6.02 -20.33
C ALA A 162 -6.37 -5.24 -20.22
N THR A 163 -6.23 -4.51 -19.13
CA THR A 163 -5.02 -3.76 -18.79
C THR A 163 -4.52 -4.23 -17.42
N SER A 164 -3.27 -4.71 -17.36
CA SER A 164 -2.61 -5.03 -16.09
C SER A 164 -2.65 -3.84 -15.12
N THR A 165 -2.76 -4.15 -13.84
CA THR A 165 -2.56 -3.19 -12.73
C THR A 165 -1.07 -2.92 -12.43
N GLY A 166 -0.18 -3.32 -13.33
CA GLY A 166 1.27 -3.14 -13.23
C GLY A 166 1.95 -4.27 -12.45
N ARG A 167 2.89 -3.94 -11.57
CA ARG A 167 3.72 -4.92 -10.85
C ARG A 167 2.87 -5.86 -9.97
N GLN A 168 2.96 -7.17 -10.23
CA GLN A 168 2.08 -8.20 -9.64
C GLN A 168 2.60 -8.92 -8.39
N ILE A 169 3.61 -8.40 -7.70
CA ILE A 169 4.16 -9.03 -6.49
C ILE A 169 3.07 -9.23 -5.42
N SER A 170 3.10 -10.38 -4.73
CA SER A 170 2.04 -10.79 -3.78
C SER A 170 1.93 -9.93 -2.51
N SER A 171 2.97 -9.18 -2.15
CA SER A 171 2.94 -8.22 -1.05
C SER A 171 2.38 -6.85 -1.47
N ARG A 172 2.33 -6.55 -2.78
CA ARG A 172 1.91 -5.24 -3.30
C ARG A 172 0.39 -5.16 -3.43
N LEU A 173 -0.28 -4.84 -2.33
CA LEU A 173 -1.75 -4.67 -2.30
C LEU A 173 -2.25 -3.62 -3.30
N LEU A 174 -1.42 -2.64 -3.69
CA LEU A 174 -1.75 -1.66 -4.74
C LEU A 174 -2.12 -2.29 -6.10
N SER A 175 -1.68 -3.52 -6.38
CA SER A 175 -2.11 -4.25 -7.59
C SER A 175 -3.57 -4.70 -7.54
N CYS A 176 -4.22 -4.69 -6.37
CA CYS A 176 -5.65 -4.92 -6.24
C CYS A 176 -6.46 -3.63 -6.41
N ARG A 177 -5.83 -2.45 -6.36
CA ARG A 177 -6.51 -1.16 -6.56
C ARG A 177 -7.03 -1.10 -7.99
N ASN A 178 -8.33 -0.84 -8.15
CA ASN A 178 -9.04 -0.78 -9.44
C ASN A 178 -9.02 -2.08 -10.25
N ALA A 179 -8.62 -3.21 -9.65
CA ALA A 179 -8.73 -4.51 -10.29
C ALA A 179 -10.19 -4.98 -10.22
N ASN A 180 -10.90 -4.96 -11.34
CA ASN A 180 -12.24 -5.54 -11.47
C ASN A 180 -12.20 -6.96 -12.06
N ALA A 181 -11.01 -7.50 -12.36
CA ALA A 181 -10.85 -8.86 -12.86
C ALA A 181 -9.54 -9.54 -12.45
N LEU A 182 -9.56 -10.87 -12.54
CA LEU A 182 -8.39 -11.74 -12.51
C LEU A 182 -8.24 -12.42 -13.86
N LEU A 183 -7.20 -12.06 -14.63
CA LEU A 183 -6.84 -12.80 -15.84
C LEU A 183 -6.30 -14.17 -15.45
N CYS A 184 -6.77 -15.22 -16.12
CA CYS A 184 -6.30 -16.59 -15.95
C CYS A 184 -5.17 -16.85 -16.95
N LEU A 185 -3.94 -16.55 -16.55
CA LEU A 185 -2.77 -16.70 -17.41
C LEU A 185 -2.16 -18.10 -17.25
N PRO A 186 -1.81 -18.79 -18.35
CA PRO A 186 -1.15 -20.08 -18.30
C PRO A 186 0.32 -19.94 -17.86
N THR A 187 0.99 -21.07 -17.69
CA THR A 187 2.45 -21.11 -17.60
C THR A 187 3.09 -20.85 -18.96
N GLY A 188 4.22 -20.16 -19.01
CA GLY A 188 4.95 -19.96 -20.26
C GLY A 188 5.94 -18.81 -20.19
N SER A 189 6.25 -18.23 -21.36
CA SER A 189 7.14 -17.07 -21.47
C SER A 189 6.40 -15.74 -21.46
N GLU A 190 5.44 -15.56 -22.36
CA GLU A 190 4.73 -14.29 -22.56
C GLU A 190 3.39 -14.51 -23.27
N VAL A 191 2.42 -13.64 -22.99
CA VAL A 191 1.23 -13.42 -23.82
C VAL A 191 1.37 -12.05 -24.48
N ARG A 192 1.10 -11.96 -25.78
CA ARG A 192 1.36 -10.75 -26.57
C ARG A 192 0.24 -9.73 -26.43
N ASP A 193 0.55 -8.50 -26.79
CA ASP A 193 -0.48 -7.47 -27.01
C ASP A 193 -1.48 -7.95 -28.08
N GLY A 194 -2.76 -7.68 -27.88
CA GLY A 194 -3.84 -8.10 -28.77
C GLY A 194 -4.35 -9.54 -28.55
N ASP A 195 -3.63 -10.39 -27.82
CA ASP A 195 -4.09 -11.75 -27.50
C ASP A 195 -5.30 -11.71 -26.56
N ALA A 196 -6.26 -12.62 -26.78
CA ALA A 196 -7.42 -12.78 -25.91
C ALA A 196 -7.12 -13.80 -24.80
N VAL A 197 -7.29 -13.40 -23.54
CA VAL A 197 -7.09 -14.26 -22.38
C VAL A 197 -8.38 -14.42 -21.56
N PRO A 198 -8.60 -15.58 -20.90
CA PRO A 198 -9.74 -15.73 -20.00
C PRO A 198 -9.59 -14.80 -18.79
N ALA A 199 -10.69 -14.17 -18.35
CA ALA A 199 -10.75 -13.27 -17.22
C ALA A 199 -11.95 -13.60 -16.32
N LEU A 200 -11.72 -13.72 -15.02
CA LEU A 200 -12.77 -13.79 -14.01
C LEU A 200 -13.18 -12.38 -13.61
N VAL A 201 -14.44 -12.05 -13.85
CA VAL A 201 -15.02 -10.73 -13.52
C VAL A 201 -15.31 -10.67 -12.02
N LEU A 202 -14.58 -9.85 -11.27
CA LEU A 202 -14.78 -9.67 -9.82
C LEU A 202 -15.93 -8.71 -9.51
N ASP A 203 -16.07 -7.67 -10.33
CA ASP A 203 -17.10 -6.63 -10.24
C ASP A 203 -17.68 -6.36 -11.63
N ALA A 204 -18.99 -6.17 -11.70
CA ALA A 204 -19.73 -5.89 -12.93
C ALA A 204 -19.68 -4.42 -13.35
N SER A 205 -19.06 -3.54 -12.56
CA SER A 205 -18.78 -2.16 -12.99
C SER A 205 -17.58 -2.15 -13.97
N PHE A 206 -17.86 -1.86 -15.25
CA PHE A 206 -16.85 -1.70 -16.29
C PHE A 206 -16.76 -0.23 -16.73
N GLY A 207 -15.54 0.25 -17.01
CA GLY A 207 -15.36 1.54 -17.68
C GLY A 207 -15.56 1.43 -19.20
N ASN A 208 -15.88 2.53 -19.86
CA ASN A 208 -15.85 2.62 -21.33
C ASN A 208 -14.44 2.95 -21.81
N ALA A 209 -13.87 2.17 -22.73
CA ALA A 209 -12.49 2.33 -23.21
C ALA A 209 -12.29 3.47 -24.24
N THR A 210 -13.31 4.26 -24.56
CA THR A 210 -13.18 5.34 -25.55
C THR A 210 -12.81 6.68 -24.91
N CYS A 211 -11.53 6.88 -24.62
CA CYS A 211 -10.85 8.18 -24.68
C CYS A 211 -9.36 8.02 -24.37
N ALA A 212 -8.56 7.64 -25.37
CA ALA A 212 -7.11 7.80 -25.30
C ALA A 212 -6.51 7.96 -26.70
N THR A 213 -6.63 9.16 -27.26
CA THR A 213 -5.66 9.74 -28.20
C THR A 213 -5.47 11.20 -27.81
N ALA A 214 -4.21 11.61 -27.75
CA ALA A 214 -3.73 12.87 -27.20
C ALA A 214 -4.27 14.13 -27.91
N THR A 215 -4.12 15.26 -27.19
CA THR A 215 -4.30 16.67 -27.57
C THR A 215 -5.67 17.31 -27.35
N GLY A 216 -5.66 18.46 -26.66
CA GLY A 216 -6.72 19.47 -26.73
C GLY A 216 -7.49 19.72 -25.43
N ASN A 217 -7.21 20.85 -24.79
CA ASN A 217 -8.15 21.55 -23.90
C ASN A 217 -9.53 21.62 -24.55
N GLN A 218 -10.58 21.18 -23.85
CA GLN A 218 -11.85 21.91 -23.76
C GLN A 218 -12.73 21.38 -22.64
N THR A 219 -13.04 22.30 -21.75
CA THR A 219 -14.12 22.32 -20.75
C THR A 219 -15.50 22.07 -21.39
N MET A 220 -16.36 21.30 -20.71
CA MET A 220 -17.82 21.49 -20.53
C MET A 220 -18.30 20.40 -19.55
N THR A 221 -18.52 20.71 -18.26
CA THR A 221 -19.80 21.14 -17.66
C THR A 221 -20.98 20.20 -17.91
N SER A 222 -21.19 19.27 -16.97
CA SER A 222 -22.54 18.97 -16.44
C SER A 222 -22.39 18.33 -15.06
N THR A 223 -22.81 19.08 -14.05
CA THR A 223 -23.00 18.67 -12.66
C THR A 223 -24.21 17.72 -12.55
N PRO A 224 -24.14 16.75 -11.65
CA PRO A 224 -25.27 16.44 -10.79
C PRO A 224 -24.99 16.97 -9.38
N GLU A 225 -25.97 17.66 -8.81
CA GLU A 225 -25.96 18.19 -7.44
C GLU A 225 -25.93 17.09 -6.35
N PRO A 226 -25.59 17.45 -5.10
CA PRO A 226 -24.79 16.64 -4.21
C PRO A 226 -25.63 15.71 -3.32
N ILE A 227 -25.11 14.50 -3.07
CA ILE A 227 -25.51 13.74 -1.87
C ILE A 227 -24.70 14.32 -0.71
N SER A 228 -25.38 15.16 0.07
CA SER A 228 -24.89 15.80 1.28
C SER A 228 -24.39 14.77 2.29
N GLY A 229 -23.09 14.79 2.50
CA GLY A 229 -22.37 14.06 3.53
C GLY A 229 -20.96 14.61 3.63
N GLN A 230 -20.83 15.94 3.80
CA GLN A 230 -19.57 16.56 4.18
C GLN A 230 -19.15 15.97 5.52
N SER A 231 -18.08 15.18 5.52
CA SER A 231 -17.25 15.05 6.72
C SER A 231 -16.41 16.32 6.81
N ASP A 232 -16.94 17.34 7.48
CA ASP A 232 -16.16 18.47 8.00
C ASP A 232 -15.28 18.01 9.16
N ALA A 233 -14.35 17.08 8.88
CA ALA A 233 -13.20 16.90 9.76
C ALA A 233 -12.27 18.11 9.52
N PRO A 234 -11.81 18.82 10.57
CA PRO A 234 -10.94 19.96 10.40
C PRO A 234 -9.68 19.52 9.62
N LYS A 235 -9.40 20.17 8.49
CA LYS A 235 -8.12 20.00 7.78
C LYS A 235 -7.01 20.42 8.72
N LYS A 236 -6.41 19.46 9.44
CA LYS A 236 -5.36 19.74 10.40
C LYS A 236 -4.20 20.43 9.68
N VAL A 237 -3.77 21.56 10.24
CA VAL A 237 -2.64 22.34 9.78
C VAL A 237 -1.39 21.77 10.43
N PHE A 238 -0.47 21.29 9.61
CA PHE A 238 0.85 20.83 10.04
C PHE A 238 1.88 21.96 9.95
N ARG A 239 2.91 21.88 10.77
CA ARG A 239 4.00 22.86 10.87
C ARG A 239 5.27 22.28 10.28
N ALA A 240 5.91 23.00 9.36
CA ALA A 240 7.16 22.58 8.74
C ALA A 240 8.33 23.48 9.12
N GLY A 241 9.47 22.86 9.41
CA GLY A 241 10.79 23.48 9.49
C GLY A 241 11.59 23.21 8.23
N LEU A 242 12.19 24.25 7.64
CA LEU A 242 13.05 24.13 6.45
C LEU A 242 14.50 24.41 6.81
N LEU A 243 15.36 23.41 6.66
CA LEU A 243 16.78 23.51 6.98
C LEU A 243 17.64 23.43 5.72
N THR A 244 18.21 24.55 5.32
CA THR A 244 19.21 24.56 4.23
C THR A 244 20.58 24.29 4.82
N ILE A 245 21.27 23.27 4.30
CA ILE A 245 22.60 22.84 4.74
C ILE A 245 23.58 23.16 3.63
N SER A 246 24.38 24.21 3.84
CA SER A 246 25.42 24.59 2.88
C SER A 246 26.45 25.53 3.51
N ASP A 247 27.71 25.15 3.47
CA ASP A 247 28.84 26.02 3.84
C ASP A 247 28.78 27.38 3.15
N ARG A 248 28.49 27.41 1.85
CA ARG A 248 28.48 28.65 1.05
C ARG A 248 27.34 29.59 1.42
N VAL A 249 26.15 29.05 1.65
CA VAL A 249 24.97 29.84 2.01
C VAL A 249 25.10 30.33 3.45
N SER A 250 25.57 29.47 4.36
CA SER A 250 25.85 29.81 5.76
C SER A 250 26.90 30.94 5.87
N ALA A 251 27.95 30.89 5.05
CA ALA A 251 28.98 31.93 4.98
C ALA A 251 28.55 33.20 4.24
N GLY A 252 27.31 33.29 3.72
CA GLY A 252 26.81 34.45 2.98
C GLY A 252 27.39 34.61 1.56
N THR A 253 28.16 33.64 1.08
CA THR A 253 28.82 33.67 -0.25
C THR A 253 27.90 33.19 -1.39
N SER A 254 26.71 32.69 -1.07
CA SER A 254 25.72 32.24 -2.05
C SER A 254 24.32 32.43 -1.51
N LYS A 255 23.36 32.72 -2.39
CA LYS A 255 21.95 32.86 -2.02
C LYS A 255 21.28 31.50 -1.82
N ASP A 256 20.44 31.38 -0.82
CA ASP A 256 19.59 30.20 -0.65
C ASP A 256 18.48 30.18 -1.71
N LEU A 257 18.52 29.19 -2.59
CA LEU A 257 17.46 28.93 -3.56
C LEU A 257 16.65 27.69 -3.19
N SER A 258 17.19 26.81 -2.36
CA SER A 258 16.57 25.53 -2.04
C SER A 258 15.59 25.64 -0.89
N GLY A 259 15.83 26.53 0.07
CA GLY A 259 14.87 26.91 1.11
C GLY A 259 13.52 27.36 0.53
N PRO A 260 13.49 28.40 -0.34
CA PRO A 260 12.28 28.80 -1.04
C PRO A 260 11.64 27.68 -1.85
N THR A 261 12.45 26.87 -2.55
CA THR A 261 11.93 25.73 -3.33
C THR A 261 11.24 24.68 -2.45
N MET A 262 11.77 24.39 -1.26
CA MET A 262 11.14 23.50 -0.30
C MET A 262 9.79 24.05 0.19
N ALA A 263 9.67 25.37 0.38
CA ALA A 263 8.41 26.01 0.73
C ALA A 263 7.38 25.87 -0.41
N ASP A 264 7.80 26.14 -1.66
CA ASP A 264 6.93 26.06 -2.83
C ASP A 264 6.35 24.65 -3.04
N VAL A 265 7.18 23.61 -2.90
CA VAL A 265 6.70 22.23 -3.06
C VAL A 265 5.79 21.78 -1.92
N LEU A 266 5.98 22.30 -0.70
CA LEU A 266 5.08 22.05 0.43
C LEU A 266 3.71 22.69 0.21
N HIS A 267 3.65 23.89 -0.37
CA HIS A 267 2.39 24.56 -0.70
C HIS A 267 1.56 23.80 -1.73
N GLN A 268 2.19 22.93 -2.54
CA GLN A 268 1.54 22.12 -3.56
C GLN A 268 0.98 20.79 -3.01
N VAL A 269 1.21 20.47 -1.73
CA VAL A 269 0.69 19.23 -1.12
C VAL A 269 -0.82 19.34 -0.94
N HIS A 270 -1.55 18.50 -1.67
CA HIS A 270 -3.00 18.40 -1.55
C HIS A 270 -3.38 17.46 -0.39
N LYS A 271 -4.59 17.64 0.17
CA LYS A 271 -5.20 16.88 1.30
C LYS A 271 -4.79 17.29 2.72
N VAL A 272 -3.67 18.00 2.91
CA VAL A 272 -3.29 18.62 4.19
C VAL A 272 -2.83 20.05 3.98
N GLN A 273 -2.94 20.89 5.01
CA GLN A 273 -2.30 22.20 5.02
C GLN A 273 -0.98 22.09 5.77
N VAL A 274 0.12 22.56 5.17
CA VAL A 274 1.43 22.60 5.81
C VAL A 274 1.92 24.04 5.81
N ASN A 275 2.10 24.61 7.00
CA ASN A 275 2.61 25.96 7.20
C ASN A 275 4.10 25.89 7.55
N VAL A 276 4.93 26.61 6.80
CA VAL A 276 6.34 26.79 7.16
C VAL A 276 6.41 27.75 8.35
N VAL A 277 6.84 27.26 9.50
CA VAL A 277 6.91 28.05 10.76
C VAL A 277 8.35 28.36 11.17
N ALA A 278 9.32 27.66 10.61
CA ALA A 278 10.74 27.88 10.87
C ALA A 278 11.56 27.66 9.60
N THR A 279 12.54 28.53 9.38
CA THR A 279 13.55 28.37 8.34
C THR A 279 14.91 28.68 8.94
N LYS A 280 15.94 27.90 8.59
CA LYS A 280 17.30 28.14 9.06
C LYS A 280 18.31 27.64 8.05
N VAL A 281 19.47 28.29 8.01
CA VAL A 281 20.62 27.89 7.23
C VAL A 281 21.73 27.50 8.20
N VAL A 282 22.39 26.37 7.94
CA VAL A 282 23.57 25.93 8.70
C VAL A 282 24.69 25.50 7.74
N ALA A 283 25.93 25.49 8.26
CA ALA A 283 27.05 24.91 7.54
C ALA A 283 26.92 23.39 7.44
N ASP A 284 27.73 22.76 6.58
CA ASP A 284 27.85 21.31 6.51
C ASP A 284 28.66 20.79 7.72
N ASP A 285 28.03 20.85 8.88
CA ASP A 285 28.60 20.53 10.19
C ASP A 285 27.62 19.67 10.99
N VAL A 286 28.12 18.55 11.53
CA VAL A 286 27.29 17.55 12.19
C VAL A 286 26.58 18.15 13.41
N ASP A 287 27.30 18.89 14.24
CA ASP A 287 26.76 19.42 15.49
C ASP A 287 25.72 20.52 15.23
N GLN A 288 25.96 21.40 14.26
CA GLN A 288 24.99 22.43 13.87
C GLN A 288 23.70 21.83 13.31
N ILE A 289 23.80 20.83 12.41
CA ILE A 289 22.62 20.15 11.85
C ILE A 289 21.83 19.47 12.97
N GLN A 290 22.52 18.71 13.83
CA GLN A 290 21.88 18.01 14.93
C GLN A 290 21.23 18.96 15.94
N ALA A 291 21.89 20.08 16.27
CA ALA A 291 21.36 21.06 17.20
C ALA A 291 20.01 21.60 16.73
N VAL A 292 19.91 22.00 15.45
CA VAL A 292 18.65 22.51 14.89
C VAL A 292 17.57 21.44 14.83
N VAL A 293 17.91 20.23 14.39
CA VAL A 293 16.92 19.14 14.29
C VAL A 293 16.41 18.73 15.68
N LYS A 294 17.29 18.65 16.68
CA LYS A 294 16.90 18.39 18.07
C LYS A 294 16.06 19.52 18.63
N GLU A 295 16.49 20.78 18.48
CA GLU A 295 15.76 21.97 18.93
C GLU A 295 14.32 21.97 18.39
N TRP A 296 14.17 21.82 17.07
CA TRP A 296 12.85 21.88 16.44
C TRP A 296 11.95 20.71 16.81
N SER A 297 12.52 19.50 16.88
CA SER A 297 11.75 18.27 17.15
C SER A 297 11.41 18.10 18.63
N ASP A 298 12.34 18.42 19.53
CA ASP A 298 12.20 18.14 20.97
C ASP A 298 11.35 19.20 21.67
N LEU A 299 11.34 20.44 21.18
CA LEU A 299 10.44 21.51 21.63
C LEU A 299 9.03 21.42 20.99
N ASP A 300 8.79 20.38 20.19
CA ASP A 300 7.53 20.16 19.48
C ASP A 300 7.06 21.35 18.64
N THR A 301 8.01 22.07 18.03
CA THR A 301 7.74 23.31 17.26
C THR A 301 7.29 23.02 15.83
N VAL A 302 7.68 21.85 15.29
CA VAL A 302 7.40 21.43 13.92
C VAL A 302 6.94 19.98 13.88
N ASP A 303 6.13 19.64 12.88
CA ASP A 303 5.65 18.28 12.61
C ASP A 303 6.43 17.61 11.47
N LEU A 304 7.06 18.44 10.63
CA LEU A 304 7.89 18.04 9.49
C LEU A 304 9.18 18.87 9.47
N ILE A 305 10.32 18.23 9.22
CA ILE A 305 11.57 18.88 8.87
C ILE A 305 11.97 18.41 7.47
N LEU A 306 12.09 19.36 6.55
CA LEU A 306 12.75 19.14 5.27
C LEU A 306 14.15 19.76 5.33
N THR A 307 15.15 18.97 5.01
CA THR A 307 16.51 19.49 4.81
C THR A 307 16.86 19.53 3.34
N SER A 308 17.75 20.44 2.95
CA SER A 308 18.32 20.48 1.60
C SER A 308 19.82 20.68 1.66
N GLY A 309 20.58 19.73 1.10
CA GLY A 309 22.05 19.82 1.00
C GLY A 309 22.78 18.70 1.72
N GLY A 310 24.09 18.62 1.50
CA GLY A 310 24.99 17.71 2.21
C GLY A 310 24.73 16.20 2.08
N THR A 311 23.90 15.75 1.11
CA THR A 311 23.55 14.31 0.92
C THR A 311 24.47 13.57 -0.06
N GLY A 312 25.48 14.22 -0.64
CA GLY A 312 26.44 13.58 -1.55
C GLY A 312 27.50 12.76 -0.82
N PHE A 313 28.65 12.52 -1.45
CA PHE A 313 29.79 11.78 -0.87
C PHE A 313 31.07 12.62 -0.80
N SER A 314 30.98 13.94 -1.00
CA SER A 314 32.09 14.87 -0.74
C SER A 314 32.51 14.80 0.73
N PRO A 315 33.77 15.11 1.09
CA PRO A 315 34.19 15.21 2.49
C PRO A 315 33.36 16.18 3.34
N ARG A 316 32.70 17.15 2.70
CA ARG A 316 31.78 18.08 3.37
C ARG A 316 30.34 17.55 3.44
N ASP A 317 29.95 16.55 2.66
CA ASP A 317 28.57 16.04 2.67
C ASP A 317 28.32 15.16 3.93
N VAL A 318 27.90 15.78 5.03
CA VAL A 318 27.72 15.13 6.34
C VAL A 318 26.26 15.02 6.80
N THR A 319 25.30 15.43 5.97
CA THR A 319 23.88 15.43 6.35
C THR A 319 23.35 14.05 6.73
N PRO A 320 23.66 12.95 5.99
CA PRO A 320 23.19 11.62 6.35
C PRO A 320 23.70 11.16 7.72
N GLU A 321 24.97 11.40 8.02
CA GLU A 321 25.61 11.09 9.30
C GLU A 321 24.98 11.90 10.44
N ALA A 322 24.75 13.18 10.22
CA ALA A 322 24.14 14.06 11.21
C ALA A 322 22.70 13.64 11.53
N ILE A 323 21.89 13.37 10.50
CA ILE A 323 20.48 13.02 10.66
C ILE A 323 20.31 11.63 11.26
N LYS A 324 21.02 10.59 10.78
CA LYS A 324 20.87 9.22 11.31
C LYS A 324 21.08 9.14 12.83
N ASN A 325 22.04 9.90 13.35
CA ASN A 325 22.38 9.90 14.77
C ASN A 325 21.32 10.57 15.67
N VAL A 326 20.31 11.24 15.11
CA VAL A 326 19.24 11.89 15.89
C VAL A 326 17.87 11.26 15.71
N LEU A 327 17.74 10.28 14.82
CA LEU A 327 16.49 9.58 14.58
C LEU A 327 16.22 8.56 15.70
N ASP A 328 14.97 8.54 16.17
CA ASP A 328 14.47 7.46 17.03
C ASP A 328 14.10 6.23 16.17
N LYS A 329 13.66 6.48 14.93
CA LYS A 329 13.24 5.44 13.98
C LYS A 329 13.53 5.83 12.55
N GLU A 330 14.24 4.97 11.82
CA GLU A 330 14.48 5.17 10.39
C GLU A 330 13.25 4.79 9.55
N ILE A 331 13.03 5.52 8.45
CA ILE A 331 12.02 5.22 7.44
C ILE A 331 12.73 5.07 6.08
N PRO A 332 13.22 3.86 5.73
CA PRO A 332 13.95 3.65 4.48
C PRO A 332 13.06 3.79 3.24
N GLY A 333 11.73 3.70 3.38
CA GLY A 333 10.79 3.77 2.26
C GLY A 333 10.81 5.10 1.50
N PHE A 334 11.00 6.23 2.20
CA PHE A 334 11.09 7.56 1.57
C PHE A 334 12.35 7.69 0.69
N PRO A 335 13.58 7.44 1.22
CA PRO A 335 14.80 7.37 0.44
C PRO A 335 14.70 6.44 -0.77
N ILE A 336 14.11 5.24 -0.62
CA ILE A 336 13.95 4.29 -1.73
C ILE A 336 13.06 4.86 -2.83
N ALA A 337 11.90 5.42 -2.49
CA ALA A 337 10.98 6.02 -3.47
C ALA A 337 11.61 7.20 -4.20
N MET A 338 12.31 8.07 -3.47
CA MET A 338 13.06 9.21 -4.00
C MET A 338 14.17 8.78 -4.97
N LEU A 339 14.97 7.79 -4.59
CA LEU A 339 16.04 7.24 -5.43
C LEU A 339 15.47 6.53 -6.66
N GLU A 340 14.43 5.71 -6.50
CA GLU A 340 13.79 5.01 -7.64
C GLU A 340 13.25 6.02 -8.68
N SER A 341 12.63 7.11 -8.22
CA SER A 341 12.16 8.17 -9.12
C SER A 341 13.31 8.91 -9.79
N SER A 342 14.32 9.31 -9.01
CA SER A 342 15.46 10.08 -9.53
C SER A 342 16.31 9.28 -10.52
N LEU A 343 16.46 7.96 -10.33
CA LEU A 343 17.20 7.07 -11.24
C LEU A 343 16.55 6.94 -12.63
N LYS A 344 15.24 7.20 -12.75
CA LYS A 344 14.54 7.27 -14.04
C LYS A 344 14.92 8.52 -14.84
N ILE A 345 15.40 9.57 -14.15
CA ILE A 345 15.78 10.85 -14.73
C ILE A 345 17.29 10.89 -15.00
N THR A 346 18.11 10.46 -14.03
CA THR A 346 19.56 10.49 -14.16
C THR A 346 20.25 9.36 -13.40
N ALA A 347 21.21 8.70 -14.06
CA ALA A 347 22.06 7.68 -13.43
C ALA A 347 22.88 8.24 -12.26
N LYS A 348 23.17 9.56 -12.26
CA LYS A 348 23.93 10.21 -11.17
C LYS A 348 23.18 10.24 -9.83
N ALA A 349 21.88 9.95 -9.82
CA ALA A 349 21.08 9.89 -8.60
C ALA A 349 21.58 8.82 -7.61
N VAL A 350 22.24 7.76 -8.10
CA VAL A 350 22.85 6.70 -7.26
C VAL A 350 23.88 7.23 -6.27
N LEU A 351 24.41 8.43 -6.50
CA LEU A 351 25.44 9.06 -5.68
C LEU A 351 24.88 9.81 -4.46
N SER A 352 23.56 9.96 -4.37
CA SER A 352 22.92 10.60 -3.22
C SER A 352 22.68 9.59 -2.10
N ARG A 353 22.83 10.02 -0.85
CA ARG A 353 22.65 9.22 0.36
C ARG A 353 21.49 9.75 1.22
N PRO A 354 20.25 9.87 0.69
CA PRO A 354 19.15 10.46 1.42
C PRO A 354 18.77 9.62 2.65
N VAL A 355 18.35 10.29 3.71
CA VAL A 355 17.88 9.72 4.97
C VAL A 355 16.49 10.27 5.26
N ALA A 356 15.62 9.42 5.79
CA ALA A 356 14.37 9.86 6.38
C ALA A 356 14.08 9.05 7.63
N GLY A 357 13.35 9.66 8.56
CA GLY A 357 12.99 9.01 9.81
C GLY A 357 12.15 9.89 10.71
N ILE A 358 11.95 9.41 11.93
CA ILE A 358 11.16 10.07 12.96
C ILE A 358 12.07 10.38 14.14
N ARG A 359 11.92 11.59 14.68
CA ARG A 359 12.37 11.95 16.03
C ARG A 359 11.17 12.49 16.79
N LYS A 360 10.85 11.89 17.94
CA LYS A 360 9.63 12.17 18.72
C LYS A 360 8.40 12.14 17.80
N ASN A 361 7.72 13.27 17.65
CA ASN A 361 6.53 13.43 16.83
C ASN A 361 6.83 14.24 15.54
N THR A 362 8.08 14.21 15.08
CA THR A 362 8.55 14.98 13.92
C THR A 362 9.06 14.06 12.83
N LEU A 363 8.51 14.20 11.62
CA LEU A 363 9.00 13.53 10.41
C LEU A 363 10.18 14.32 9.85
N ILE A 364 11.30 13.65 9.57
CA ILE A 364 12.52 14.28 9.03
C ILE A 364 12.83 13.63 7.67
N ILE A 365 13.01 14.46 6.64
CA ILE A 365 13.33 14.01 5.27
C ILE A 365 14.44 14.88 4.70
N THR A 366 15.53 14.26 4.26
CA THR A 366 16.64 14.97 3.62
C THR A 366 16.47 15.01 2.11
N LEU A 367 16.58 16.19 1.50
CA LEU A 367 16.53 16.40 0.05
C LEU A 367 17.91 16.84 -0.48
N PRO A 368 18.22 16.60 -1.76
CA PRO A 368 19.47 17.07 -2.35
C PRO A 368 19.54 18.60 -2.43
N GLY A 369 20.76 19.15 -2.43
CA GLY A 369 20.97 20.60 -2.32
C GLY A 369 20.58 21.47 -3.51
N LYS A 370 20.20 20.90 -4.66
CA LYS A 370 19.84 21.68 -5.87
C LYS A 370 18.32 21.86 -5.96
N PRO A 371 17.80 23.07 -6.25
CA PRO A 371 16.36 23.34 -6.38
C PRO A 371 15.60 22.34 -7.27
N LYS A 372 16.13 22.07 -8.46
CA LYS A 372 15.53 21.07 -9.37
C LYS A 372 15.44 19.68 -8.73
N ALA A 373 16.46 19.26 -8.00
CA ALA A 373 16.48 17.97 -7.32
C ALA A 373 15.53 17.93 -6.12
N VAL A 374 15.33 19.05 -5.41
CA VAL A 374 14.31 19.20 -4.37
C VAL A 374 12.92 18.93 -4.94
N VAL A 375 12.55 19.58 -6.05
CA VAL A 375 11.25 19.38 -6.72
C VAL A 375 11.06 17.94 -7.16
N GLU A 376 12.05 17.36 -7.84
CA GLU A 376 12.01 15.98 -8.34
C GLU A 376 11.83 14.97 -7.20
N ASN A 377 12.64 15.08 -6.15
CA ASN A 377 12.61 14.13 -5.04
C ASN A 377 11.36 14.29 -4.18
N PHE A 378 10.93 15.53 -3.92
CA PHE A 378 9.71 15.77 -3.16
C PHE A 378 8.47 15.26 -3.91
N SER A 379 8.40 15.44 -5.23
CA SER A 379 7.29 14.93 -6.05
C SER A 379 7.12 13.41 -5.94
N ALA A 380 8.22 12.67 -5.75
CA ALA A 380 8.18 11.21 -5.59
C ALA A 380 7.50 10.75 -4.29
N ILE A 381 7.38 11.64 -3.29
CA ILE A 381 6.86 11.32 -1.96
C ILE A 381 5.64 12.18 -1.56
N ALA A 382 5.27 13.16 -2.38
CA ALA A 382 4.19 14.10 -2.09
C ALA A 382 2.84 13.42 -1.86
N GLU A 383 2.53 12.33 -2.58
CA GLU A 383 1.25 11.61 -2.42
C GLU A 383 1.11 10.93 -1.05
N VAL A 384 2.24 10.47 -0.47
CA VAL A 384 2.24 9.74 0.81
C VAL A 384 2.47 10.65 2.02
N LEU A 385 3.01 11.86 1.80
CA LEU A 385 3.31 12.82 2.87
C LEU A 385 2.10 13.14 3.77
N PRO A 386 0.88 13.42 3.25
CA PRO A 386 -0.29 13.66 4.08
C PRO A 386 -0.54 12.53 5.08
N HIS A 387 -0.48 11.29 4.62
CA HIS A 387 -0.72 10.14 5.49
C HIS A 387 0.39 9.97 6.52
N ALA A 388 1.66 10.13 6.11
CA ALA A 388 2.81 10.03 7.02
C ALA A 388 2.74 11.06 8.15
N LEU A 389 2.34 12.31 7.88
CA LEU A 389 2.20 13.34 8.91
C LEU A 389 1.11 13.01 9.94
N HIS A 390 -0.02 12.44 9.51
CA HIS A 390 -1.06 11.99 10.44
C HIS A 390 -0.59 10.81 11.30
N LEU A 391 0.12 9.84 10.72
CA LEU A 391 0.70 8.70 11.45
C LEU A 391 1.69 9.17 12.53
N VAL A 392 2.59 10.10 12.19
CA VAL A 392 3.62 10.59 13.12
C VAL A 392 3.02 11.39 14.27
N ARG A 393 1.89 12.05 14.05
CA ARG A 393 1.21 12.86 15.06
C ARG A 393 0.08 12.14 15.80
N ASP A 394 -0.09 10.83 15.54
CA ASP A 394 -1.17 10.00 16.08
C ASP A 394 -2.57 10.62 15.89
N ILE A 395 -2.76 11.30 14.75
CA ILE A 395 -4.03 11.95 14.42
C ILE A 395 -4.85 10.98 13.57
N PRO A 396 -6.13 10.77 13.90
CA PRO A 396 -7.05 10.07 13.02
C PRO A 396 -7.22 10.84 11.70
N HIS A 397 -6.67 10.32 10.60
CA HIS A 397 -7.08 10.67 9.23
C HIS A 397 -7.96 9.55 8.67
N GLU A 398 -8.63 9.71 7.52
CA GLU A 398 -9.64 8.78 6.95
C GLU A 398 -9.25 7.28 6.84
N HIS A 399 -8.01 6.90 7.15
CA HIS A 399 -7.54 5.51 7.28
C HIS A 399 -7.18 5.05 8.70
N HIS A 400 -7.11 5.96 9.67
CA HIS A 400 -7.15 5.69 11.10
C HIS A 400 -8.60 5.74 11.59
N ARG A 401 -9.25 4.57 11.70
CA ARG A 401 -10.31 4.45 12.69
C ARG A 401 -9.67 4.74 14.05
N ALA A 402 -10.24 5.69 14.77
CA ALA A 402 -9.81 6.10 16.11
C ALA A 402 -9.44 4.87 16.96
N ASN A 403 -8.30 4.96 17.67
CA ASN A 403 -8.00 4.09 18.78
C ASN A 403 -9.16 4.20 19.79
N PRO A 404 -9.83 3.10 20.18
CA PRO A 404 -10.93 3.12 21.14
C PRO A 404 -10.44 3.22 22.60
N SER A 405 -9.37 3.98 22.87
CA SER A 405 -8.77 4.11 24.20
C SER A 405 -9.30 5.26 25.04
N THR A 406 -10.27 6.06 24.56
CA THR A 406 -10.84 7.20 25.30
C THR A 406 -12.30 7.04 25.74
N LEU A 407 -12.84 5.82 25.75
CA LEU A 407 -14.18 5.53 26.30
C LEU A 407 -14.17 4.92 27.72
N TYR A 408 -13.07 5.04 28.45
CA TYR A 408 -13.02 4.68 29.87
C TYR A 408 -12.43 5.82 30.70
N THR A 409 -13.31 6.74 31.09
CA THR A 409 -13.34 7.39 32.41
C THR A 409 -14.78 7.57 32.81
#